data_AF-A0A3D5BSY5-F1
#
_entry.id   AF-A0A3D5BSY5-F1
#
_cell.length_a   1.000
_cell.length_b   1.000
_cell.length_c   1.000
_cell.angle_alpha   90.00
_cell.angle_beta   90.00
_cell.angle_gamma   90.00
#
_symmetry.space_group_name_H-M   'P 1'
#
loop_
_entity.id
_entity.type
_entity.pdbx_description
1 polymer ?
#
loop_
_entity_poly.entity_id
_entity_poly.type
_entity_poly.pdbx_seq_one_letter_code
_entity_poly.pdbx_strand_id
1 'polypeptide(L)'
;MNSFSKNLVLWAAICMVMIVLFNLFNQPPVPPNDLNYTEFLTKVRQGEVTSVKIQGSRITGVLVNDQRFSSYSPNDPTLVDTLVKNNVQVKAEPEEDAPWYMTVLISWFPMLLLIGVWIFFMRQMQGGGGKAMSFGRSRAKMVTQEETKVTFADVAGVDEAKEELQEIVDFLSNPKKFTRLGGRIPKGVLLVGGPGTGKTLLARAVA
;
A
#
# COMPACT_ATOMS: atom_id res chain seq x y z
N MET A 1 -7.99 13.25 11.49
CA MET A 1 -7.05 12.11 11.32
C MET A 1 -5.95 12.50 10.36
N ASN A 2 -4.71 12.54 10.85
CA ASN A 2 -3.50 12.81 10.08
C ASN A 2 -3.46 11.90 8.83
N SER A 3 -2.99 12.40 7.69
CA SER A 3 -2.81 11.61 6.46
C SER A 3 -2.03 10.31 6.71
N PHE A 4 -1.06 10.36 7.63
CA PHE A 4 -0.34 9.20 8.13
C PHE A 4 -1.24 8.14 8.79
N SER A 5 -2.14 8.55 9.70
CA SER A 5 -3.11 7.64 10.35
C SER A 5 -4.11 7.03 9.36
N LYS A 6 -4.54 7.78 8.34
CA LYS A 6 -5.44 7.26 7.28
C LYS A 6 -4.74 6.20 6.43
N ASN A 7 -3.49 6.43 6.05
CA ASN A 7 -2.69 5.45 5.30
C ASN A 7 -2.40 4.21 6.15
N LEU A 8 -2.10 4.38 7.44
CA LEU A 8 -1.81 3.28 8.35
C LEU A 8 -3.04 2.38 8.57
N VAL A 9 -4.23 2.97 8.73
CA VAL A 9 -5.48 2.21 8.84
C VAL A 9 -5.80 1.46 7.54
N LEU A 10 -5.54 2.08 6.38
CA LEU A 10 -5.76 1.43 5.08
C LEU A 10 -4.80 0.24 4.87
N TRP A 11 -3.53 0.38 5.25
CA TRP A 11 -2.56 -0.72 5.23
C TRP A 11 -2.91 -1.83 6.22
N ALA A 12 -3.34 -1.49 7.43
CA ALA A 12 -3.80 -2.48 8.41
C ALA A 12 -5.00 -3.28 7.89
N ALA A 13 -5.94 -2.62 7.21
CA ALA A 13 -7.09 -3.28 6.58
C ALA A 13 -6.67 -4.23 5.44
N ILE A 14 -5.74 -3.81 4.58
CA ILE A 14 -5.22 -4.68 3.49
C ILE A 14 -4.51 -5.91 4.07
N CYS A 15 -3.64 -5.72 5.06
CA CYS A 15 -2.96 -6.84 5.73
C CYS A 15 -3.95 -7.81 6.39
N MET A 16 -4.97 -7.27 7.06
CA MET A 16 -6.02 -8.07 7.69
C MET A 16 -6.80 -8.90 6.66
N VAL A 17 -7.19 -8.30 5.53
CA VAL A 17 -7.85 -9.02 4.43
C VAL A 17 -6.94 -10.10 3.84
N MET A 18 -5.66 -9.81 3.67
CA MET A 18 -4.69 -10.79 3.18
C MET A 18 -4.48 -11.97 4.14
N ILE A 19 -4.45 -11.74 5.45
CA ILE A 19 -4.37 -12.82 6.45
C ILE A 19 -5.63 -13.68 6.44
N VAL A 20 -6.80 -13.07 6.28
CA VAL A 20 -8.09 -13.78 6.18
C VAL A 20 -8.15 -14.59 4.89
N LEU A 21 -7.77 -14.01 3.76
CA LEU A 21 -7.69 -14.74 2.48
C LEU A 21 -6.67 -15.87 2.57
N PHE A 22 -5.50 -15.63 3.16
CA PHE A 22 -4.51 -16.68 3.37
C PHE A 22 -5.08 -17.83 4.19
N ASN A 23 -5.76 -17.55 5.31
CA ASN A 23 -6.43 -18.60 6.10
C ASN A 23 -7.55 -19.31 5.34
N LEU A 24 -8.25 -18.61 4.45
CA LEU A 24 -9.31 -19.20 3.62
C LEU A 24 -8.75 -20.13 2.55
N PHE A 25 -7.60 -19.78 1.96
CA PHE A 25 -6.92 -20.60 0.96
C PHE A 25 -6.06 -21.72 1.58
N ASN A 26 -5.56 -21.56 2.81
CA ASN A 26 -4.79 -22.56 3.54
C ASN A 26 -5.67 -23.55 4.33
N GLN A 27 -6.91 -23.81 3.91
CA GLN A 27 -7.68 -24.89 4.51
C GLN A 27 -6.89 -26.20 4.36
N PRO A 28 -6.54 -26.89 5.47
CA PRO A 28 -5.90 -28.18 5.39
C PRO A 28 -6.80 -29.10 4.56
N PRO A 29 -6.26 -29.85 3.57
CA PRO A 29 -7.07 -30.83 2.86
C PRO A 29 -7.69 -31.75 3.90
N VAL A 30 -9.02 -31.86 3.89
CA VAL A 30 -9.77 -32.69 4.84
C VAL A 30 -9.11 -34.08 4.82
N PRO A 31 -8.47 -34.52 5.91
CA PRO A 31 -7.77 -35.78 5.90
C PRO A 31 -8.80 -36.87 5.57
N PRO A 32 -8.47 -37.81 4.65
CA PRO A 32 -9.28 -39.01 4.47
C PRO A 32 -9.47 -39.66 5.82
N ASN A 33 -10.65 -40.22 6.07
CA ASN A 33 -11.05 -40.83 7.34
C ASN A 33 -9.86 -41.54 8.02
N ASP A 34 -9.34 -40.94 9.10
CA ASP A 34 -8.12 -41.40 9.76
C ASP A 34 -8.48 -42.64 10.60
N LEU A 35 -8.04 -43.81 10.15
CA LEU A 35 -8.24 -45.07 10.83
C LEU A 35 -7.01 -45.40 11.68
N ASN A 36 -7.25 -45.78 12.93
CA ASN A 36 -6.20 -46.31 13.79
C ASN A 36 -5.55 -47.55 13.15
N TYR A 37 -4.25 -47.74 13.36
CA TYR A 37 -3.51 -48.89 12.80
C TYR A 37 -4.16 -50.24 13.15
N THR A 38 -4.61 -50.38 14.40
CA THR A 38 -5.31 -51.58 14.89
C THR A 38 -6.65 -51.80 14.20
N GLU A 39 -7.41 -50.73 13.95
CA GLU A 39 -8.69 -50.80 13.24
C GLU A 39 -8.45 -51.16 11.77
N PHE A 40 -7.44 -50.57 11.14
CA PHE A 40 -7.02 -50.93 9.80
C PHE A 40 -6.67 -52.42 9.70
N LEU A 41 -5.83 -52.95 10.59
CA LEU A 41 -5.50 -54.38 10.61
C LEU A 41 -6.73 -55.26 10.80
N THR A 42 -7.69 -54.82 11.62
CA THR A 42 -8.95 -55.53 11.85
C THR A 42 -9.76 -55.59 10.55
N LYS A 43 -9.90 -54.46 9.84
CA LYS A 43 -10.61 -54.37 8.56
C LYS A 43 -9.93 -55.15 7.45
N VAL A 44 -8.59 -55.21 7.44
CA VAL A 44 -7.82 -56.06 6.52
C VAL A 44 -8.13 -57.53 6.76
N ARG A 45 -8.15 -57.99 8.02
CA ARG A 45 -8.48 -59.37 8.37
C ARG A 45 -9.95 -59.73 8.09
N GLN A 46 -10.84 -58.74 8.13
CA GLN A 46 -12.25 -58.88 7.77
C GLN A 46 -12.49 -58.88 6.25
N GLY A 47 -11.45 -58.63 5.43
CA GLY A 47 -11.58 -58.56 3.98
C GLY A 47 -12.29 -57.29 3.48
N GLU A 48 -12.39 -56.25 4.32
CA GLU A 48 -13.05 -54.99 3.96
C GLU A 48 -12.14 -54.05 3.16
N VAL A 49 -10.87 -54.40 2.94
CA VAL A 49 -9.88 -53.55 2.27
C VAL A 49 -9.52 -54.13 0.90
N THR A 50 -9.67 -53.33 -0.16
CA THR A 50 -9.44 -53.78 -1.54
C THR A 50 -8.02 -53.46 -2.01
N SER A 51 -7.56 -52.24 -1.74
CA SER A 51 -6.23 -51.79 -2.16
C SER A 51 -5.59 -50.90 -1.10
N VAL A 52 -4.27 -51.03 -0.98
CA VAL A 52 -3.45 -50.26 -0.06
C VAL A 52 -2.25 -49.72 -0.80
N LYS A 53 -2.04 -48.42 -0.67
CA LYS A 53 -0.83 -47.72 -1.05
C LYS A 53 0.01 -47.43 0.17
N ILE A 54 1.28 -47.81 0.12
CA ILE A 54 2.25 -47.56 1.18
C ILE A 54 3.25 -46.51 0.66
N GLN A 55 3.32 -45.37 1.37
CA GLN A 55 4.23 -44.25 1.10
C GLN A 55 4.97 -43.93 2.41
N GLY A 56 6.21 -44.40 2.54
CA GLY A 56 6.98 -44.26 3.78
C GLY A 56 6.26 -44.88 4.99
N SER A 57 5.85 -44.04 5.95
CA SER A 57 5.08 -44.46 7.14
C SER A 57 3.56 -44.32 6.97
N ARG A 58 3.10 -43.68 5.90
CA ARG A 58 1.69 -43.41 5.62
C ARG A 58 1.09 -44.51 4.75
N ILE A 59 -0.05 -45.01 5.19
CA ILE A 59 -0.86 -46.01 4.50
C ILE A 59 -2.13 -45.32 4.03
N THR A 60 -2.41 -45.37 2.73
CA THR A 60 -3.70 -44.92 2.19
C THR A 60 -4.36 -46.08 1.47
N GLY A 61 -5.67 -46.24 1.61
CA GLY A 61 -6.34 -47.38 1.00
C GLY A 61 -7.79 -47.10 0.66
N VAL A 62 -8.37 -48.05 -0.05
CA VAL A 62 -9.78 -48.05 -0.43
C VAL A 62 -10.44 -49.28 0.18
N LEU A 63 -11.51 -49.03 0.93
CA LEU A 63 -12.40 -50.06 1.47
C LEU A 63 -13.33 -50.59 0.37
N VAL A 64 -13.92 -51.76 0.58
CA VAL A 64 -14.89 -52.38 -0.34
C VAL A 64 -16.10 -51.48 -0.63
N ASN A 65 -16.41 -50.53 0.25
CA ASN A 65 -17.48 -49.55 0.09
C ASN A 65 -17.06 -48.24 -0.62
N ASP A 66 -15.93 -48.25 -1.35
CA ASP A 66 -15.32 -47.08 -2.01
C ASP A 66 -14.88 -45.95 -1.06
N GLN A 67 -14.90 -46.16 0.26
CA GLN A 67 -14.39 -45.17 1.20
C GLN A 67 -12.86 -45.19 1.25
N ARG A 68 -12.27 -44.01 1.10
CA ARG A 68 -10.83 -43.81 1.27
C ARG A 68 -10.50 -43.61 2.73
N PHE A 69 -9.45 -44.26 3.19
CA PHE A 69 -8.93 -44.11 4.53
C PHE A 69 -7.44 -43.81 4.52
N SER A 70 -6.98 -43.23 5.62
CA SER A 70 -5.58 -42.96 5.91
C SER A 70 -5.23 -43.63 7.24
N SER A 71 -4.06 -44.22 7.33
CA SER A 71 -3.52 -44.79 8.57
C SER A 71 -2.00 -44.66 8.58
N TYR A 72 -1.39 -44.82 9.75
CA TYR A 72 0.06 -44.76 9.92
C TYR A 72 0.57 -46.07 10.52
N SER A 73 1.60 -46.67 9.92
CA SER A 73 2.20 -47.90 10.45
C SER A 73 3.33 -47.58 11.42
N PRO A 74 3.35 -48.18 12.63
CA PRO A 74 4.47 -48.10 13.57
C PRO A 74 5.64 -49.02 13.16
N ASN A 75 6.00 -49.01 11.87
CA ASN A 75 7.10 -49.80 11.28
C ASN A 75 7.00 -51.31 11.58
N ASP A 76 5.87 -51.91 11.21
CA ASP A 76 5.58 -53.34 11.42
C ASP A 76 6.07 -54.20 10.24
N PRO A 77 7.06 -55.09 10.44
CA PRO A 77 7.59 -55.96 9.38
C PRO A 77 6.57 -56.98 8.85
N THR A 78 5.55 -57.30 9.64
CA THR A 78 4.56 -58.36 9.31
C THR A 78 3.35 -57.83 8.54
N LEU A 79 3.29 -56.52 8.31
CA LEU A 79 2.17 -55.86 7.67
C LEU A 79 1.96 -56.33 6.23
N VAL A 80 3.03 -56.38 5.43
CA VAL A 80 2.97 -56.79 4.02
C VAL A 80 2.50 -58.24 3.90
N ASP A 81 3.03 -59.12 4.75
CA ASP A 81 2.60 -60.52 4.79
C ASP A 81 1.11 -60.67 5.13
N THR A 82 0.61 -59.85 6.06
CA THR A 82 -0.80 -59.83 6.45
C THR A 82 -1.69 -59.34 5.31
N LEU A 83 -1.25 -58.33 4.55
CA LEU A 83 -1.99 -57.80 3.40
C LEU A 83 -2.05 -58.81 2.25
N VAL A 84 -0.92 -59.45 1.93
CA VAL A 84 -0.83 -60.47 0.87
C VAL A 84 -1.68 -61.69 1.22
N LYS A 85 -1.64 -62.16 2.48
CA LYS A 85 -2.47 -63.29 2.94
C LYS A 85 -3.99 -63.02 2.83
N ASN A 86 -4.41 -61.77 2.95
CA ASN A 86 -5.81 -61.36 2.83
C ASN A 86 -6.19 -60.89 1.41
N ASN A 87 -5.38 -61.19 0.39
CA ASN A 87 -5.62 -60.82 -1.01
C ASN A 87 -5.78 -59.30 -1.25
N VAL A 88 -5.14 -58.46 -0.43
CA VAL A 88 -5.17 -57.01 -0.61
C VAL A 88 -4.13 -56.60 -1.64
N GLN A 89 -4.51 -55.75 -2.61
CA GLN A 89 -3.55 -55.22 -3.59
C GLN A 89 -2.64 -54.19 -2.92
N VAL A 90 -1.34 -54.49 -2.82
CA VAL A 90 -0.34 -53.60 -2.23
C VAL A 90 0.42 -52.87 -3.34
N LYS A 91 0.37 -51.54 -3.32
CA LYS A 91 1.17 -50.69 -4.20
C LYS A 91 2.15 -49.87 -3.37
N ALA A 92 3.45 -50.11 -3.55
CA ALA A 92 4.49 -49.27 -2.98
C ALA A 92 4.76 -48.09 -3.93
N GLU A 93 4.58 -46.87 -3.45
CA GLU A 93 4.97 -45.66 -4.17
C GLU A 93 6.03 -44.95 -3.31
N PRO A 94 7.12 -44.43 -3.90
CA PRO A 94 8.06 -43.60 -3.15
C PRO A 94 7.31 -42.38 -2.59
N GLU A 95 7.74 -41.84 -1.45
CA GLU A 95 7.24 -40.55 -0.98
C GLU A 95 7.48 -39.52 -2.09
N GLU A 96 6.39 -38.99 -2.65
CA GLU A 96 6.46 -37.84 -3.54
C GLU A 96 6.82 -36.63 -2.68
N ASP A 97 8.12 -36.49 -2.39
CA ASP A 97 8.67 -35.25 -1.88
C ASP A 97 8.44 -34.20 -2.96
N ALA A 98 7.44 -33.35 -2.75
CA ALA A 98 7.30 -32.13 -3.53
C ALA A 98 8.68 -31.46 -3.51
N PRO A 99 9.28 -31.18 -4.69
CA PRO A 99 10.63 -30.65 -4.72
C PRO A 99 10.69 -29.41 -3.84
N TRP A 100 11.62 -29.37 -2.89
CA TRP A 100 11.65 -28.36 -1.83
C TRP A 100 11.52 -26.91 -2.36
N TYR A 101 12.03 -26.66 -3.56
CA TYR A 101 11.93 -25.37 -4.25
C TYR A 101 10.50 -25.01 -4.67
N MET A 102 9.65 -25.97 -5.05
CA MET A 102 8.24 -25.73 -5.35
C MET A 102 7.48 -25.36 -4.08
N THR A 103 7.73 -26.05 -2.97
CA THR A 103 7.13 -25.73 -1.66
C THR A 103 7.55 -24.35 -1.19
N VAL A 104 8.84 -23.99 -1.31
CA VAL A 104 9.34 -22.65 -0.96
C VAL A 104 8.72 -21.59 -1.87
N LEU A 105 8.66 -21.82 -3.19
CA LEU A 105 8.08 -20.85 -4.13
C LEU A 105 6.59 -20.61 -3.86
N ILE A 106 5.79 -21.67 -3.64
CA ILE A 106 4.36 -21.55 -3.34
C ILE A 106 4.14 -20.86 -1.99
N SER A 107 4.95 -21.19 -0.98
CA SER A 107 4.87 -20.58 0.35
C SER A 107 5.29 -19.11 0.35
N TRP A 108 6.31 -18.74 -0.44
CA TRP A 108 6.86 -17.39 -0.48
C TRP A 108 6.18 -16.49 -1.52
N PHE A 109 5.49 -17.05 -2.51
CA PHE A 109 4.80 -16.27 -3.55
C PHE A 109 3.84 -15.22 -2.96
N PRO A 110 2.95 -15.54 -1.99
CA PRO A 110 2.11 -14.53 -1.35
C PRO A 110 2.92 -13.41 -0.68
N MET A 111 4.02 -13.76 0.00
CA MET A 111 4.89 -12.79 0.68
C MET A 111 5.62 -11.89 -0.31
N LEU A 112 6.17 -12.45 -1.39
CA LEU A 112 6.86 -11.71 -2.44
C LEU A 112 5.91 -10.78 -3.20
N LEU A 113 4.68 -11.23 -3.46
CA LEU A 113 3.64 -10.39 -4.07
C LEU A 113 3.31 -9.20 -3.16
N LEU A 114 3.12 -9.45 -1.86
CA LEU A 114 2.90 -8.39 -0.87
C LEU A 114 4.06 -7.38 -0.83
N ILE A 115 5.30 -7.86 -0.79
CA ILE A 115 6.50 -7.01 -0.83
C ILE A 115 6.55 -6.21 -2.14
N GLY A 116 6.25 -6.83 -3.28
CA GLY A 116 6.22 -6.17 -4.58
C GLY A 116 5.19 -5.05 -4.65
N VAL A 117 3.97 -5.31 -4.16
CA VAL A 117 2.89 -4.31 -4.05
C VAL A 117 3.28 -3.20 -3.06
N TRP A 118 3.87 -3.55 -1.92
CA TRP A 118 4.40 -2.59 -0.95
C TRP A 118 5.44 -1.65 -1.57
N ILE A 119 6.42 -2.20 -2.29
CA ILE A 119 7.46 -1.43 -2.99
C ILE A 119 6.84 -0.56 -4.08
N PHE A 120 5.88 -1.09 -4.85
CA PHE A 120 5.17 -0.33 -5.88
C PHE A 120 4.46 0.90 -5.30
N PHE A 121 3.75 0.74 -4.18
CA PHE A 121 3.07 1.85 -3.50
C PHE A 121 4.04 2.82 -2.82
N MET A 122 5.12 2.34 -2.20
CA MET A 122 6.17 3.21 -1.66
C MET A 122 6.79 4.08 -2.76
N ARG A 123 7.04 3.49 -3.93
CA ARG A 123 7.51 4.23 -5.11
C ARG A 123 6.48 5.24 -5.61
N GLN A 124 5.19 4.93 -5.52
CA GLN A 124 4.09 5.84 -5.90
C GLN A 124 3.89 6.98 -4.89
N MET A 125 4.04 6.72 -3.59
CA MET A 125 3.92 7.74 -2.54
C MET A 125 5.11 8.70 -2.51
N GLN A 126 6.32 8.22 -2.79
CA GLN A 126 7.52 9.08 -2.82
C GLN A 126 7.52 10.04 -4.03
N GLY A 127 6.87 9.68 -5.14
CA GLY A 127 6.63 10.56 -6.28
C GLY A 127 5.48 11.57 -6.11
N GLY A 128 4.66 11.42 -5.05
CA GLY A 128 3.47 12.25 -4.79
C GLY A 128 3.51 13.10 -3.51
N GLY A 129 4.46 12.82 -2.60
CA GLY A 129 4.53 13.40 -1.25
C GLY A 129 4.75 14.91 -1.16
N GLY A 130 5.11 15.59 -2.26
CA GLY A 130 5.30 17.04 -2.31
C GLY A 130 4.06 17.86 -2.72
N LYS A 131 3.07 17.25 -3.40
CA LYS A 131 1.96 18.00 -4.03
C LYS A 131 0.81 18.35 -3.09
N ALA A 132 0.54 17.50 -2.09
CA ALA A 132 -0.51 17.78 -1.10
C ALA A 132 -0.07 18.76 -0.01
N MET A 133 1.22 18.79 0.34
CA MET A 133 1.81 19.75 1.29
C MET A 133 2.12 21.13 0.66
N SER A 134 2.06 21.25 -0.68
CA SER A 134 2.23 22.54 -1.37
C SER A 134 0.91 23.32 -1.55
N PHE A 135 -0.24 22.76 -1.17
CA PHE A 135 -1.55 23.38 -1.41
C PHE A 135 -1.90 24.51 -0.41
N GLY A 136 -0.99 24.84 0.52
CA GLY A 136 -1.16 25.92 1.49
C GLY A 136 0.01 26.89 1.60
N ARG A 137 1.10 26.71 0.83
CA ARG A 137 2.19 27.67 0.80
C ARG A 137 1.94 28.68 -0.31
N SER A 138 1.78 29.94 0.08
CA SER A 138 1.69 31.08 -0.82
C SER A 138 2.80 31.00 -1.88
N ARG A 139 2.42 31.07 -3.16
CA ARG A 139 3.34 31.31 -4.28
C ARG A 139 3.77 32.79 -4.31
N ALA A 140 4.04 33.39 -3.16
CA ALA A 140 4.60 34.73 -3.12
C ALA A 140 6.03 34.65 -3.65
N LYS A 141 6.23 35.10 -4.89
CA LYS A 141 7.55 35.42 -5.40
C LYS A 141 8.01 36.65 -4.59
N MET A 142 8.92 36.46 -3.63
CA MET A 142 9.65 37.58 -3.06
C MET A 142 10.46 38.18 -4.19
N VAL A 143 10.04 39.35 -4.67
CA VAL A 143 10.84 40.12 -5.60
C VAL A 143 11.98 40.69 -4.78
N THR A 144 13.15 40.05 -4.84
CA THR A 144 14.40 40.70 -4.46
C THR A 144 14.60 41.91 -5.38
N GLN A 145 15.06 43.04 -4.83
CA GLN A 145 15.21 44.34 -5.51
C GLN A 145 16.11 44.34 -6.79
N GLU A 146 16.61 43.19 -7.23
CA GLU A 146 17.58 43.05 -8.31
C GLU A 146 16.97 42.84 -9.71
N GLU A 147 15.67 42.55 -9.85
CA GLU A 147 15.04 42.41 -11.17
C GLU A 147 14.15 43.62 -11.53
N THR A 148 14.73 44.59 -12.25
CA THR A 148 14.07 45.74 -12.94
C THR A 148 13.32 46.73 -12.05
N LYS A 149 14.00 47.83 -11.68
CA LYS A 149 13.40 49.01 -11.04
C LYS A 149 12.63 49.82 -12.09
N VAL A 150 11.32 49.64 -12.14
CA VAL A 150 10.41 50.57 -12.82
C VAL A 150 10.25 51.78 -11.91
N THR A 151 10.25 53.00 -12.46
CA THR A 151 10.06 54.25 -11.70
C THR A 151 8.83 55.01 -12.20
N PHE A 152 8.40 56.07 -11.50
CA PHE A 152 7.31 56.94 -11.96
C PHE A 152 7.60 57.62 -13.32
N ALA A 153 8.87 57.71 -13.72
CA ALA A 153 9.27 58.23 -15.03
C ALA A 153 8.87 57.28 -16.18
N ASP A 154 8.75 55.98 -15.91
CA ASP A 154 8.43 54.95 -16.91
C ASP A 154 6.92 54.78 -17.14
N VAL A 155 6.10 55.51 -16.40
CA VAL A 155 4.63 55.53 -16.56
C VAL A 155 4.25 56.83 -17.27
N ALA A 156 3.33 56.79 -18.25
CA ALA A 156 2.89 57.99 -18.98
C ALA A 156 1.36 58.12 -18.98
N GLY A 157 0.87 59.36 -19.07
CA GLY A 157 -0.55 59.67 -19.31
C GLY A 157 -1.51 59.52 -18.13
N VAL A 158 -0.99 59.43 -16.90
CA VAL A 158 -1.76 59.25 -15.66
C VAL A 158 -1.21 60.14 -14.54
N ASP A 159 -1.05 61.43 -14.84
CA ASP A 159 -0.36 62.38 -13.95
C ASP A 159 -1.09 62.60 -12.62
N GLU A 160 -2.42 62.62 -12.63
CA GLU A 160 -3.27 62.69 -11.42
C GLU A 160 -3.02 61.51 -10.48
N ALA A 161 -3.02 60.28 -11.02
CA ALA A 161 -2.79 59.08 -10.22
C ALA A 161 -1.34 58.98 -9.70
N LYS A 162 -0.36 59.54 -10.44
CA LYS A 162 1.02 59.63 -9.96
C LYS A 162 1.14 60.58 -8.78
N GLU A 163 0.49 61.74 -8.84
CA GLU A 163 0.52 62.72 -7.76
C GLU A 163 -0.07 62.16 -6.46
N GLU A 164 -1.24 61.50 -6.55
CA GLU A 164 -1.85 60.83 -5.40
C GLU A 164 -0.94 59.71 -4.84
N LEU A 165 -0.35 58.89 -5.71
CA LEU A 165 0.56 57.82 -5.26
C LEU A 165 1.88 58.36 -4.70
N GLN A 166 2.35 59.51 -5.18
CA GLN A 166 3.55 60.17 -4.66
C GLN A 166 3.35 60.64 -3.21
N GLU A 167 2.16 61.09 -2.85
CA GLU A 167 1.81 61.40 -1.45
C GLU A 167 1.89 60.14 -0.57
N ILE A 168 1.39 59.00 -1.06
CA ILE A 168 1.47 57.72 -0.35
C ILE A 168 2.94 57.27 -0.18
N VAL A 169 3.77 57.49 -1.20
CA VAL A 169 5.21 57.19 -1.13
C VAL A 169 5.94 58.10 -0.14
N ASP A 170 5.65 59.41 -0.10
CA ASP A 170 6.20 60.32 0.92
C ASP A 170 5.74 59.92 2.33
N PHE A 171 4.48 59.47 2.44
CA PHE A 171 3.95 58.94 3.70
C PHE A 171 4.70 57.69 4.17
N LEU A 172 4.96 56.74 3.29
CA LEU A 172 5.72 55.52 3.59
C LEU A 172 7.20 55.81 3.90
N SER A 173 7.78 56.82 3.24
CA SER A 173 9.16 57.23 3.45
C SER A 173 9.34 57.98 4.79
N ASN A 174 8.37 58.82 5.17
CA ASN A 174 8.45 59.71 6.34
C ASN A 174 7.20 59.62 7.25
N PRO A 175 6.83 58.45 7.80
CA PRO A 175 5.56 58.28 8.50
C PRO A 175 5.42 59.18 9.74
N LYS A 176 6.54 59.49 10.40
CA LYS A 176 6.58 60.35 11.60
C LYS A 176 6.07 61.77 11.34
N LYS A 177 6.31 62.33 10.13
CA LYS A 177 5.86 63.67 9.74
C LYS A 177 4.33 63.76 9.74
N PHE A 178 3.69 62.73 9.18
CA PHE A 178 2.24 62.68 9.01
C PHE A 178 1.50 62.25 10.28
N THR A 179 2.05 61.33 11.08
CA THR A 179 1.45 60.95 12.37
C THR A 179 1.43 62.12 13.37
N ARG A 180 2.44 63.00 13.35
CA ARG A 180 2.48 64.22 14.19
C ARG A 180 1.36 65.21 13.89
N LEU A 181 0.86 65.23 12.65
CA LEU A 181 -0.25 66.05 12.21
C LEU A 181 -1.62 65.34 12.38
N GLY A 182 -1.63 64.15 13.00
CA GLY A 182 -2.85 63.35 13.21
C GLY A 182 -3.30 62.53 12.00
N GLY A 183 -2.48 62.44 10.95
CA GLY A 183 -2.79 61.67 9.75
C GLY A 183 -2.82 60.16 10.01
N ARG A 184 -3.82 59.48 9.45
CA ARG A 184 -3.96 58.01 9.54
C ARG A 184 -3.24 57.33 8.38
N ILE A 185 -2.53 56.24 8.68
CA ILE A 185 -1.80 55.46 7.67
C ILE A 185 -2.81 54.72 6.76
N PRO A 186 -2.75 54.92 5.43
CA PRO A 186 -3.53 54.14 4.50
C PRO A 186 -3.06 52.68 4.53
N LYS A 187 -4.00 51.73 4.67
CA LYS A 187 -3.68 50.30 4.79
C LYS A 187 -3.53 49.59 3.44
N GLY A 188 -3.98 50.22 2.36
CA GLY A 188 -3.94 49.68 1.01
C GLY A 188 -4.60 50.63 0.02
N VAL A 189 -4.20 50.53 -1.24
CA VAL A 189 -4.75 51.31 -2.36
C VAL A 189 -5.26 50.33 -3.40
N LEU A 190 -6.46 50.56 -3.93
CA LEU A 190 -7.05 49.76 -4.99
C LEU A 190 -7.02 50.54 -6.31
N LEU A 191 -6.23 50.07 -7.27
CA LEU A 191 -6.17 50.65 -8.61
C LEU A 191 -7.26 50.02 -9.50
N VAL A 192 -8.17 50.83 -10.04
CA VAL A 192 -9.30 50.38 -10.88
C VAL A 192 -9.17 50.92 -12.31
N GLY A 193 -9.54 50.11 -13.30
CA GLY A 193 -9.53 50.51 -14.71
C GLY A 193 -9.50 49.31 -15.67
N GLY A 194 -9.76 49.53 -16.96
CA GLY A 194 -9.78 48.48 -17.99
C GLY A 194 -8.46 47.71 -18.14
N PRO A 195 -8.44 46.53 -18.78
CA PRO A 195 -7.20 45.78 -19.00
C PRO A 195 -6.19 46.63 -19.81
N GLY A 196 -4.90 46.54 -19.48
CA GLY A 196 -3.84 47.27 -20.20
C GLY A 196 -3.56 48.71 -19.78
N THR A 197 -4.30 49.29 -18.83
CA THR A 197 -4.14 50.70 -18.39
C THR A 197 -2.97 50.96 -17.43
N GLY A 198 -1.93 50.12 -17.42
CA GLY A 198 -0.72 50.39 -16.62
C GLY A 198 -0.83 50.20 -15.09
N LYS A 199 -1.95 49.69 -14.54
CA LYS A 199 -2.12 49.49 -13.07
C LYS A 199 -1.00 48.69 -12.41
N THR A 200 -0.59 47.57 -13.02
CA THR A 200 0.52 46.74 -12.51
C THR A 200 1.87 47.43 -12.68
N LEU A 201 2.02 48.29 -13.69
CA LEU A 201 3.24 49.05 -13.93
C LEU A 201 3.38 50.16 -12.87
N LEU A 202 2.30 50.88 -12.56
CA LEU A 202 2.23 51.85 -11.46
C LEU A 202 2.54 51.19 -10.10
N ALA A 203 1.97 50.03 -9.82
CA ALA A 203 2.25 49.31 -8.58
C ALA A 203 3.73 48.89 -8.45
N ARG A 204 4.41 48.59 -9.57
CA ARG A 204 5.85 48.32 -9.59
C ARG A 204 6.71 49.57 -9.43
N ALA A 205 6.23 50.72 -9.90
CA ALA A 205 6.92 52.00 -9.75
C ALA A 205 6.88 52.55 -8.30
N VAL A 206 5.88 52.14 -7.52
CA VAL A 206 5.72 52.48 -6.09
C VAL A 206 6.59 51.61 -5.17
N ALA A 207 6.91 50.38 -5.60
CA ALA A 207 7.61 49.36 -4.80
C ALA A 207 9.12 49.61 -4.69
#